data_AF-A0A950UBG0-F1
#
_entry.id   AF-A0A950UBG0-F1
#
_cell.length_a   1.000
_cell.length_b   1.000
_cell.length_c   1.000
_cell.angle_alpha   90.00
_cell.angle_beta   90.00
_cell.angle_gamma   90.00
#
_symmetry.space_group_name_H-M   'P 1'
#
loop_
_entity.id
_entity.type
_entity.pdbx_description
1 polymer ?
#
loop_
_entity_poly.entity_id
_entity_poly.type
_entity_poly.pdbx_seq_one_letter_code
_entity_poly.pdbx_strand_id
1 'polypeptide(L)' 'KVTGCEVPTREAARRPGDPPVLIAASDRIRSELGWEPHKPGLEDIVSDAWAFARARPHGYSE' A
#
# COMPACT_ATOMS: atom_id res chain seq x y z
N LYS A 1 12.41 0.31 7.09
CA LYS A 1 12.23 1.76 7.36
C LYS A 1 10.96 2.06 8.18
N VAL A 2 9.77 1.56 7.81
CA VAL A 2 8.55 1.66 8.66
C VAL A 2 8.54 0.65 9.80
N THR A 3 8.84 -0.62 9.50
CA THR A 3 8.77 -1.72 10.48
C THR A 3 9.92 -1.74 11.49
N GLY A 4 11.02 -1.03 11.22
CA GLY A 4 12.27 -1.12 11.99
C GLY A 4 13.03 -2.43 11.83
N CYS A 5 12.48 -3.42 11.13
CA CYS A 5 13.05 -4.75 10.96
C CYS A 5 13.41 -5.03 9.50
N GLU A 6 14.34 -5.96 9.28
CA GLU A 6 14.55 -6.56 7.96
C GLU A 6 13.34 -7.42 7.57
N VAL A 7 12.96 -7.36 6.30
CA VAL A 7 11.92 -8.22 5.72
C VAL A 7 12.63 -9.20 4.78
N PRO A 8 12.78 -10.48 5.15
CA PRO A 8 13.42 -11.47 4.29
C PRO A 8 12.65 -11.64 2.98
N THR A 9 13.36 -11.66 1.86
CA THR A 9 12.78 -11.81 0.51
C THR A 9 13.48 -12.91 -0.26
N ARG A 10 12.76 -13.54 -1.20
CA ARG A 10 13.28 -14.54 -2.13
C ARG A 10 12.66 -14.33 -3.50
N GLU A 11 13.48 -14.33 -4.54
CA GLU A 11 12.99 -14.26 -5.91
C GLU A 11 12.18 -15.51 -6.30
N ALA A 12 11.14 -15.31 -7.08
CA ALA A 12 10.25 -16.36 -7.57
C ALA A 12 9.80 -16.04 -9.00
N ALA A 13 9.28 -17.06 -9.70
CA ALA A 13 8.72 -16.88 -11.04
C ALA A 13 7.54 -15.89 -11.02
N ARG A 14 7.36 -15.15 -12.12
CA ARG A 14 6.20 -14.25 -12.27
C ARG A 14 4.91 -15.05 -12.22
N ARG A 15 3.91 -14.53 -11.50
CA ARG A 15 2.57 -15.10 -11.49
C ARG A 15 1.87 -14.79 -12.83
N PRO A 16 1.29 -15.80 -13.52
CA PRO A 16 0.56 -15.56 -14.75
C PRO A 16 -0.59 -14.57 -14.57
N GLY A 17 -0.75 -13.65 -15.52
CA GLY A 17 -1.80 -12.63 -15.50
C GLY A 17 -1.36 -11.27 -14.92
N ASP A 18 -0.22 -11.19 -14.21
CA ASP A 18 0.28 -9.92 -13.70
C ASP A 18 1.04 -9.13 -14.79
N PRO A 19 0.60 -7.91 -15.14
CA PRO A 19 1.40 -7.01 -15.98
C PRO A 19 2.64 -6.49 -15.23
N PRO A 20 3.68 -6.04 -15.94
CA PRO A 20 4.90 -5.55 -15.30
C PRO A 20 4.71 -4.24 -14.52
N VAL A 21 3.80 -3.35 -14.94
CA VAL A 21 3.50 -2.07 -14.29
C VAL A 21 2.03 -1.69 -14.54
N LEU A 22 1.34 -1.17 -13.51
CA LEU A 22 0.02 -0.55 -13.61
C LEU A 22 -0.06 0.68 -12.71
N ILE A 23 -0.32 1.85 -13.28
CA ILE A 23 -0.43 3.13 -12.57
C ILE A 23 -1.68 3.85 -13.08
N ALA A 24 -2.48 4.39 -12.16
CA ALA A 24 -3.66 5.17 -12.52
C ALA A 24 -3.30 6.62 -12.87
N ALA A 25 -3.88 7.15 -13.95
CA ALA A 25 -3.92 8.58 -14.19
C ALA A 25 -5.10 9.19 -13.42
N SER A 26 -4.82 10.09 -12.47
CA SER A 26 -5.83 10.69 -11.59
C SER A 26 -6.24 12.12 -11.97
N ASP A 27 -5.80 12.62 -13.13
CA ASP A 27 -6.09 14.01 -13.54
C ASP A 27 -7.58 14.30 -13.62
N ARG A 28 -8.36 13.34 -14.13
CA ARG A 28 -9.81 13.51 -14.31
C ARG A 28 -10.56 13.72 -12.98
N ILE A 29 -10.24 12.92 -11.96
CA ILE A 29 -10.91 13.04 -10.65
C ILE A 29 -10.46 14.31 -9.92
N ARG A 30 -9.19 14.71 -10.10
CA ARG A 30 -8.67 15.99 -9.59
C ARG A 30 -9.39 17.18 -10.22
N SER A 31 -9.56 17.17 -11.55
CA SER A 31 -10.19 18.29 -12.27
C SER A 31 -11.70 18.37 -12.07
N GLU A 32 -12.40 17.24 -12.08
CA GLU A 32 -13.88 17.22 -12.01
C GLU A 32 -14.40 17.37 -10.58
N LEU A 33 -13.70 16.78 -9.60
CA LEU A 33 -14.20 16.71 -8.21
C LEU A 33 -13.34 17.51 -7.22
N GLY A 34 -12.25 18.14 -7.67
CA GLY A 34 -11.28 18.79 -6.77
C GLY A 34 -10.63 17.81 -5.80
N TRP A 35 -10.62 16.51 -6.14
CA TRP A 35 -10.11 15.48 -5.24
C TRP A 35 -8.59 15.58 -5.10
N GLU A 36 -8.10 15.58 -3.86
CA GLU A 36 -6.68 15.53 -3.54
C GLU A 36 -6.43 14.37 -2.56
N PRO A 37 -5.46 13.46 -2.83
CA PRO A 37 -5.05 12.45 -1.86
C PRO A 37 -4.47 13.09 -0.60
N HIS A 38 -5.05 12.78 0.56
CA HIS A 38 -4.53 13.25 1.86
C HIS A 38 -3.24 12.53 2.28
N LYS A 39 -3.01 11.29 1.81
CA LYS A 39 -1.81 10.48 2.10
C LYS A 39 -1.20 9.94 0.79
N PRO A 40 -0.53 10.78 -0.02
CA PRO A 40 0.04 10.36 -1.30
C PRO A 40 1.34 9.55 -1.14
N GLY A 41 1.98 9.61 0.03
CA GLY A 41 3.25 8.93 0.31
C GLY A 41 3.07 7.45 0.67
N LEU A 42 3.90 6.58 0.10
CA LEU A 42 3.86 5.14 0.38
C LEU A 42 4.23 4.84 1.84
N GLU A 43 5.17 5.59 2.42
CA GLU A 43 5.58 5.45 3.81
C GLU A 43 4.42 5.70 4.79
N ASP A 44 3.58 6.71 4.54
CA ASP A 44 2.42 7.01 5.38
C ASP A 44 1.37 5.89 5.31
N ILE A 45 1.09 5.41 4.09
CA ILE A 45 0.15 4.31 3.84
C ILE A 45 0.62 3.04 4.55
N VAL A 46 1.91 2.69 4.41
CA VAL A 46 2.48 1.48 5.04
C VAL A 46 2.58 1.66 6.56
N SER A 47 2.82 2.87 7.06
CA SER A 47 2.85 3.17 8.50
C SER A 47 1.50 2.93 9.18
N ASP A 48 0.40 3.42 8.59
CA ASP A 48 -0.94 3.16 9.10
C ASP A 48 -1.26 1.66 9.13
N ALA A 49 -0.96 0.96 8.02
CA ALA A 49 -1.20 -0.48 7.91
C ALA A 49 -0.38 -1.26 8.95
N TRP A 50 0.87 -0.87 9.18
CA TRP A 50 1.73 -1.49 10.20
C TRP A 50 1.23 -1.23 11.62
N ALA A 51 0.78 -0.02 11.92
CA ALA A 51 0.19 0.32 13.22
C ALA A 51 -1.05 -0.54 13.51
N PHE A 52 -1.93 -0.71 12.52
CA PHE A 52 -3.08 -1.60 12.62
C PHE A 52 -2.67 -3.05 12.87
N ALA A 53 -1.79 -3.60 12.03
CA ALA A 53 -1.36 -5.00 12.13
C ALA A 53 -0.70 -5.31 13.48
N ARG A 54 0.09 -4.37 14.02
CA ARG A 54 0.69 -4.48 15.36
C ARG A 54 -0.34 -4.46 16.48
N ALA A 55 -1.34 -3.59 16.38
CA ALA A 55 -2.41 -3.50 17.37
C ALA A 55 -3.36 -4.70 17.32
N ARG A 56 -3.46 -5.36 16.16
CA ARG A 56 -4.41 -6.45 15.87
C ARG A 56 -3.73 -7.61 15.14
N PRO A 57 -2.83 -8.36 15.80
CA PRO A 57 -2.08 -9.44 15.15
C PRO A 57 -2.96 -10.59 14.63
N HIS A 58 -4.17 -10.75 15.18
CA HIS A 58 -5.15 -11.75 14.78
C HIS A 58 -6.37 -11.15 14.04
N GLY A 59 -6.28 -9.89 13.61
CA GLY A 59 -7.39 -9.19 12.97
C GLY A 59 -8.48 -8.77 13.95
N TYR A 60 -9.74 -8.81 13.50
CA TYR A 60 -10.89 -8.52 14.34
C TYR A 60 -11.24 -9.75 15.19
N SER A 61 -11.51 -9.56 16.48
CA SER A 61 -12.22 -10.56 17.27
C SER A 61 -13.61 -10.76 16.66
N GLU A 62 -14.08 -12.00 16.56
CA GLU A 62 -15.49 -12.29 16.27
C GLU A 62 -16.42 -11.65 17.32
#